data_AF-N9VFW9-F1
#
_entry.id   AF-N9VFW9-F1
#
_cell.length_a   1.000
_cell.length_b   1.000
_cell.length_c   1.000
_cell.angle_alpha   90.00
_cell.angle_beta   90.00
_cell.angle_gamma   90.00
#
_symmetry.space_group_name_H-M   'P 1'
#
loop_
_entity.id
_entity.type
_entity.pdbx_description
1 polymer ?
#
loop_
_entity_poly.entity_id
_entity_poly.type
_entity_poly.pdbx_seq_one_letter_code
_entity_poly.pdbx_strand_id
1 'polypeptide(L)'
;MQFDKFTPYMPKHNILFNVFGQPIDRHPVVIWYNDNEDMYYFAKARSASKKGIIRDKLPTEILIPASATNSDSLFFKDSLLDCSQIFRMRSKDFEVAYGNNMTLSVDELPFNYATQIINEIEKNLKNDHISLMNVSIIGYDDKQEPIIEPELLYASGGSFEQEKGWYDNLTNNETIGKVNKFVADYFKKTHQAAELNSIKDGIYIVNEELRYRINYPVYHYIYDNELLDKGYNVVEIIDLVKRDIFNTEEFKDYKVSDADVWGSLTLRWGKRRTSLNIVDEYRINSDKLTKIQQDHFFFNVKDNELLEFKKAYESESLSEWIDNSCFSNEFEDYIKQEFEDYYLPIEKMASWYIQKRFRIENTSIIDEELENRNLLNQNSQKSKEEQKQQVQKRRTMRM
;
A
#
# COMPACT_ATOMS: atom_id res chain seq x y z
N MET A 1 9.68 16.29 -12.75
CA MET A 1 9.14 14.93 -12.55
C MET A 1 7.64 15.10 -12.57
N GLN A 2 7.02 14.73 -13.67
CA GLN A 2 5.59 14.91 -13.90
C GLN A 2 5.09 13.54 -14.32
N PHE A 3 4.60 12.78 -13.33
CA PHE A 3 3.98 11.48 -13.53
C PHE A 3 2.59 11.73 -14.10
N ASP A 4 2.57 11.96 -15.39
CA ASP A 4 1.33 12.12 -16.12
C ASP A 4 0.98 10.74 -16.72
N LYS A 5 0.00 10.07 -16.08
CA LYS A 5 -1.24 9.55 -16.71
C LYS A 5 -1.48 8.04 -16.74
N PHE A 6 -2.56 7.63 -16.07
CA PHE A 6 -3.30 6.37 -16.23
C PHE A 6 -4.45 6.57 -17.22
N THR A 7 -4.30 6.22 -18.49
CA THR A 7 -5.33 6.54 -19.50
C THR A 7 -6.23 5.40 -19.95
N PRO A 8 -7.49 5.74 -20.20
CA PRO A 8 -8.39 4.92 -21.00
C PRO A 8 -8.78 5.51 -22.35
N TYR A 9 -8.61 4.71 -23.39
CA TYR A 9 -9.22 4.88 -24.71
C TYR A 9 -9.07 3.54 -25.42
N MET A 10 -9.99 3.23 -26.33
CA MET A 10 -9.85 2.05 -27.18
C MET A 10 -8.78 2.34 -28.22
N PRO A 11 -7.61 1.68 -28.17
CA PRO A 11 -6.58 1.91 -29.17
C PRO A 11 -7.16 1.66 -30.56
N LYS A 12 -6.65 2.42 -31.55
CA LYS A 12 -7.06 2.27 -32.96
C LYS A 12 -6.81 0.86 -33.47
N HIS A 13 -5.82 0.20 -32.89
CA HIS A 13 -5.40 -1.15 -33.25
C HIS A 13 -5.48 -2.07 -32.03
N ASN A 14 -5.72 -3.36 -32.25
CA ASN A 14 -5.78 -4.32 -31.16
C ASN A 14 -4.36 -4.58 -30.59
N ILE A 15 -4.16 -4.27 -29.31
CA ILE A 15 -2.91 -4.49 -28.58
C ILE A 15 -3.04 -5.59 -27.51
N LEU A 16 -4.18 -6.28 -27.44
CA LEU A 16 -4.46 -7.31 -26.45
C LEU A 16 -4.54 -8.69 -27.09
N PHE A 17 -3.90 -9.64 -26.43
CA PHE A 17 -3.83 -11.02 -26.87
C PHE A 17 -4.00 -11.96 -25.68
N ASN A 18 -4.53 -13.14 -25.93
CA ASN A 18 -4.56 -14.23 -24.96
C ASN A 18 -3.15 -14.85 -24.80
N VAL A 19 -2.93 -15.70 -23.81
CA VAL A 19 -1.63 -16.36 -23.55
C VAL A 19 -1.17 -17.26 -24.70
N PHE A 20 -2.04 -17.54 -25.67
CA PHE A 20 -1.74 -18.28 -26.90
C PHE A 20 -1.36 -17.38 -28.09
N GLY A 21 -1.18 -16.07 -27.85
CA GLY A 21 -0.79 -15.08 -28.87
C GLY A 21 -1.90 -14.68 -29.82
N GLN A 22 -3.16 -14.90 -29.45
CA GLN A 22 -4.32 -14.67 -30.31
C GLN A 22 -5.02 -13.36 -29.92
N PRO A 23 -5.37 -12.49 -30.89
CA PRO A 23 -6.00 -11.22 -30.58
C PRO A 23 -7.31 -11.41 -29.82
N ILE A 24 -7.55 -10.58 -28.80
CA ILE A 24 -8.79 -10.58 -28.02
C ILE A 24 -9.48 -9.23 -28.10
N ASP A 25 -10.81 -9.26 -28.17
CA ASP A 25 -11.65 -8.05 -28.16
C ASP A 25 -11.94 -7.65 -26.70
N ARG A 26 -11.03 -6.85 -26.14
CA ARG A 26 -11.03 -6.39 -24.74
C ARG A 26 -10.53 -4.94 -24.66
N HIS A 27 -10.70 -4.32 -23.50
CA HIS A 27 -10.27 -2.95 -23.25
C HIS A 27 -8.91 -2.95 -22.54
N PRO A 28 -7.87 -2.29 -23.06
CA PRO A 28 -6.62 -2.13 -22.33
C PRO A 28 -6.76 -1.06 -21.25
N VAL A 29 -6.15 -1.31 -20.09
CA VAL A 29 -6.13 -0.40 -18.95
C VAL A 29 -4.68 -0.23 -18.52
N VAL A 30 -4.14 0.97 -18.68
CA VAL A 30 -2.78 1.28 -18.22
C VAL A 30 -2.74 1.21 -16.69
N ILE A 31 -1.77 0.47 -16.16
CA ILE A 31 -1.56 0.26 -14.72
C ILE A 31 -0.31 1.03 -14.23
N TRP A 32 0.70 1.22 -15.07
CA TRP A 32 1.76 2.18 -14.81
C TRP A 32 2.56 2.46 -16.07
N TYR A 33 3.38 3.51 -16.00
CA TYR A 33 4.40 3.83 -16.96
C TYR A 33 5.76 3.83 -16.25
N ASN A 34 6.77 3.21 -16.87
CA ASN A 34 8.13 3.17 -16.37
C ASN A 34 9.02 4.09 -17.21
N ASP A 35 9.29 5.29 -16.71
CA ASP A 35 10.17 6.29 -17.35
C ASP A 35 11.56 5.75 -17.68
N ASN A 36 12.11 4.86 -16.84
CA ASN A 36 13.47 4.33 -17.03
C ASN A 36 13.55 3.40 -18.24
N GLU A 37 12.47 2.66 -18.51
CA GLU A 37 12.39 1.71 -19.62
C GLU A 37 11.65 2.27 -20.84
N ASP A 38 11.01 3.45 -20.71
CA ASP A 38 10.10 4.03 -21.70
C ASP A 38 8.97 3.04 -22.09
N MET A 39 8.36 2.43 -21.06
CA MET A 39 7.42 1.31 -21.20
C MET A 39 6.09 1.56 -20.47
N TYR A 40 4.99 1.40 -21.20
CA TYR A 40 3.66 1.29 -20.62
C TYR A 40 3.38 -0.16 -20.21
N TYR A 41 2.77 -0.32 -19.02
CA TYR A 41 2.27 -1.58 -18.52
C TYR A 41 0.75 -1.49 -18.40
N PHE A 42 0.05 -2.47 -18.95
CA PHE A 42 -1.41 -2.46 -19.00
C PHE A 42 -1.98 -3.85 -18.80
N ALA A 43 -3.24 -3.90 -18.37
CA ALA A 43 -4.01 -5.11 -18.18
C ALA A 43 -5.26 -5.08 -19.07
N LYS A 44 -5.93 -6.24 -19.21
CA LYS A 44 -7.16 -6.35 -19.99
C LYS A 44 -8.38 -6.23 -19.08
N ALA A 45 -9.36 -5.45 -19.52
CA ALA A 45 -10.67 -5.31 -18.89
C ALA A 45 -11.79 -5.81 -19.80
N ARG A 46 -12.86 -6.28 -19.18
CA ARG A 46 -14.11 -6.66 -19.85
C ARG A 46 -15.31 -6.14 -19.09
N SER A 47 -16.38 -5.80 -19.80
CA SER A 47 -17.68 -5.55 -19.16
C SER A 47 -18.08 -6.70 -18.23
N ALA A 48 -18.51 -6.37 -17.02
CA ALA A 48 -19.03 -7.28 -16.01
C ALA A 48 -20.37 -7.89 -16.42
N SER A 49 -21.04 -7.32 -17.42
CA SER A 49 -22.25 -7.88 -18.03
C SER A 49 -22.12 -8.03 -19.56
N LYS A 50 -22.82 -9.00 -20.15
CA LYS A 50 -23.00 -9.13 -21.60
C LYS A 50 -24.47 -9.35 -21.91
N LYS A 51 -25.08 -8.44 -22.67
CA LYS A 51 -26.51 -8.51 -23.04
C LYS A 51 -27.44 -8.67 -21.81
N GLY A 52 -27.13 -7.97 -20.70
CA GLY A 52 -27.90 -8.02 -19.45
C GLY A 52 -27.57 -9.20 -18.53
N ILE A 53 -26.73 -10.15 -18.97
CA ILE A 53 -26.30 -11.28 -18.14
C ILE A 53 -25.01 -10.90 -17.40
N ILE A 54 -25.04 -10.98 -16.07
CA ILE A 54 -23.86 -10.82 -15.22
C ILE A 54 -22.89 -11.96 -15.53
N ARG A 55 -21.63 -11.62 -15.75
CA ARG A 55 -20.58 -12.60 -15.98
C ARG A 55 -19.94 -13.00 -14.66
N ASP A 56 -19.57 -14.26 -14.56
CA ASP A 56 -18.75 -14.72 -13.44
C ASP A 56 -17.41 -13.99 -13.44
N LYS A 57 -16.99 -13.57 -12.24
CA LYS A 57 -15.69 -12.95 -11.98
C LYS A 57 -14.65 -14.06 -11.81
N LEU A 58 -13.51 -13.94 -12.49
CA LEU A 58 -12.37 -14.83 -12.28
C LEU A 58 -11.67 -14.51 -10.95
N PRO A 59 -11.02 -15.48 -10.29
CA PRO A 59 -10.30 -15.24 -9.04
C PRO A 59 -9.24 -14.14 -9.12
N THR A 60 -8.70 -13.92 -10.32
CA THR A 60 -7.65 -12.97 -10.70
C THR A 60 -8.20 -11.59 -11.10
N GLU A 61 -9.53 -11.44 -11.16
CA GLU A 61 -10.19 -10.22 -11.60
C GLU A 61 -10.68 -9.38 -10.42
N ILE A 62 -10.62 -8.07 -10.57
CA ILE A 62 -11.28 -7.11 -9.69
C ILE A 62 -12.47 -6.46 -10.39
N LEU A 63 -13.50 -6.08 -9.62
CA LEU A 63 -14.64 -5.32 -10.13
C LEU A 63 -14.36 -3.83 -9.99
N ILE A 64 -14.34 -3.13 -11.12
CA ILE A 64 -14.33 -1.67 -11.17
C ILE A 64 -15.74 -1.20 -11.55
N PRO A 65 -16.47 -0.53 -10.64
CA PRO A 65 -17.80 -0.03 -10.96
C PRO A 65 -17.71 1.16 -11.91
N ALA A 66 -18.78 1.39 -12.68
CA ALA A 66 -18.81 2.50 -13.62
C ALA A 66 -18.65 3.87 -12.95
N SER A 67 -19.10 3.98 -11.69
CA SER A 67 -19.00 5.17 -10.86
C SER A 67 -17.58 5.48 -10.38
N ALA A 68 -16.61 4.59 -10.58
CA ALA A 68 -15.22 4.82 -10.18
C ALA A 68 -14.53 5.89 -11.02
N THR A 69 -15.07 6.22 -12.20
CA THR A 69 -14.53 7.26 -13.08
C THR A 69 -15.66 8.14 -13.62
N ASN A 70 -15.35 9.24 -14.32
CA ASN A 70 -16.40 10.06 -14.93
C ASN A 70 -17.18 9.24 -15.98
N SER A 71 -18.41 9.65 -16.27
CA SER A 71 -19.31 8.94 -17.19
C SER A 71 -18.76 8.77 -18.61
N ASP A 72 -17.77 9.59 -18.97
CA ASP A 72 -17.15 9.65 -20.29
C ASP A 72 -15.75 9.00 -20.31
N SER A 73 -15.41 8.21 -19.29
CA SER A 73 -14.10 7.53 -19.10
C SER A 73 -14.12 6.01 -19.41
N LEU A 74 -12.98 5.32 -19.19
CA LEU A 74 -12.71 3.88 -19.36
C LEU A 74 -13.87 2.97 -19.00
N PHE A 75 -14.44 3.25 -17.83
CA PHE A 75 -15.37 2.40 -17.14
C PHE A 75 -16.75 3.04 -17.23
N PHE A 76 -17.25 3.26 -18.45
CA PHE A 76 -18.64 3.66 -18.68
C PHE A 76 -19.66 2.57 -18.29
N LYS A 77 -19.17 1.37 -17.93
CA LYS A 77 -19.91 0.23 -17.37
C LYS A 77 -19.06 -0.47 -16.33
N ASP A 78 -19.73 -1.13 -15.39
CA ASP A 78 -19.08 -2.07 -14.47
C ASP A 78 -18.23 -3.06 -15.26
N SER A 79 -16.98 -3.18 -14.84
CA SER A 79 -15.96 -3.91 -15.58
C SER A 79 -15.14 -4.80 -14.65
N LEU A 80 -14.69 -5.92 -15.21
CA LEU A 80 -13.80 -6.86 -14.57
C LEU A 80 -12.42 -6.68 -15.19
N LEU A 81 -11.45 -6.27 -14.38
CA LEU A 81 -10.06 -6.06 -14.77
C LEU A 81 -9.24 -7.29 -14.36
N ASP A 82 -8.61 -7.96 -15.33
CA ASP A 82 -7.81 -9.16 -15.11
C ASP A 82 -6.38 -8.78 -14.70
N CYS A 83 -6.03 -9.08 -13.45
CA CYS A 83 -4.73 -8.78 -12.86
C CYS A 83 -3.72 -9.93 -13.00
N SER A 84 -4.02 -11.00 -13.77
CA SER A 84 -3.08 -12.11 -14.02
C SER A 84 -2.35 -12.03 -15.34
N GLN A 85 -2.77 -11.17 -16.28
CA GLN A 85 -2.05 -10.97 -17.53
C GLN A 85 -1.65 -9.50 -17.71
N ILE A 86 -0.35 -9.25 -17.56
CA ILE A 86 0.25 -7.94 -17.76
C ILE A 86 0.84 -7.87 -19.17
N PHE A 87 0.53 -6.79 -19.86
CA PHE A 87 1.09 -6.44 -21.15
C PHE A 87 2.08 -5.30 -20.95
N ARG A 88 3.15 -5.27 -21.75
CA ARG A 88 4.03 -4.11 -21.86
C ARG A 88 4.24 -3.69 -23.29
N MET A 89 4.37 -2.40 -23.52
CA MET A 89 4.61 -1.80 -24.85
C MET A 89 5.44 -0.53 -24.69
N ARG A 90 6.38 -0.31 -25.62
CA ARG A 90 7.19 0.93 -25.63
C ARG A 90 6.31 2.14 -25.87
N SER A 91 6.67 3.28 -25.29
CA SER A 91 5.90 4.53 -25.43
C SER A 91 5.60 4.89 -26.88
N LYS A 92 6.63 4.90 -27.74
CA LYS A 92 6.48 5.18 -29.19
C LYS A 92 5.52 4.22 -29.91
N ASP A 93 5.48 2.94 -29.52
CA ASP A 93 4.63 1.94 -30.16
C ASP A 93 3.19 2.09 -29.65
N PHE A 94 3.06 2.42 -28.36
CA PHE A 94 1.79 2.72 -27.72
C PHE A 94 1.15 3.95 -28.36
N GLU A 95 1.89 5.05 -28.58
CA GLU A 95 1.39 6.25 -29.26
C GLU A 95 0.85 5.98 -30.67
N VAL A 96 1.54 5.13 -31.44
CA VAL A 96 1.09 4.70 -32.77
C VAL A 96 -0.16 3.84 -32.66
N ALA A 97 -0.17 2.84 -31.77
CA ALA A 97 -1.31 1.97 -31.55
C ALA A 97 -2.56 2.75 -31.06
N TYR A 98 -2.32 3.80 -30.28
CA TYR A 98 -3.33 4.67 -29.69
C TYR A 98 -3.87 5.70 -30.70
N GLY A 99 -3.01 6.25 -31.56
CA GLY A 99 -3.37 7.19 -32.61
C GLY A 99 -3.30 8.65 -32.18
N ASN A 100 -2.14 9.25 -32.42
CA ASN A 100 -1.57 10.59 -32.13
C ASN A 100 -2.43 11.90 -32.09
N ASN A 101 -3.76 11.90 -32.02
CA ASN A 101 -4.57 13.11 -32.24
C ASN A 101 -5.47 13.56 -31.07
N MET A 102 -5.32 13.01 -29.87
CA MET A 102 -6.04 13.53 -28.70
C MET A 102 -5.06 13.72 -27.56
N THR A 103 -4.92 14.97 -27.09
CA THR A 103 -4.44 15.23 -25.74
C THR A 103 -5.30 14.38 -24.80
N LEU A 104 -4.67 13.38 -24.20
CA LEU A 104 -5.24 12.50 -23.21
C LEU A 104 -5.88 13.36 -22.11
N SER A 105 -7.21 13.49 -22.10
CA SER A 105 -7.97 14.00 -20.95
C SER A 105 -8.23 12.79 -20.06
N VAL A 106 -7.62 12.75 -18.89
CA VAL A 106 -7.38 11.50 -18.15
C VAL A 106 -8.09 11.51 -16.82
N ASP A 107 -8.85 10.44 -16.56
CA ASP A 107 -9.38 10.14 -15.23
C ASP A 107 -8.46 9.15 -14.54
N GLU A 108 -7.82 9.58 -13.45
CA GLU A 108 -7.12 8.67 -12.55
C GLU A 108 -8.14 7.82 -11.78
N LEU A 109 -7.82 6.55 -11.57
CA LEU A 109 -8.64 5.72 -10.69
C LEU A 109 -8.52 6.23 -9.24
N PRO A 110 -9.63 6.19 -8.49
CA PRO A 110 -9.60 6.41 -7.06
C PRO A 110 -8.56 5.55 -6.35
N PHE A 111 -7.96 6.10 -5.29
CA PHE A 111 -6.83 5.46 -4.59
C PHE A 111 -7.16 4.02 -4.19
N ASN A 112 -8.35 3.77 -3.65
CA ASN A 112 -8.79 2.45 -3.23
C ASN A 112 -8.76 1.40 -4.37
N TYR A 113 -9.21 1.76 -5.57
CA TYR A 113 -9.18 0.86 -6.74
C TYR A 113 -7.75 0.67 -7.25
N ALA A 114 -6.94 1.73 -7.30
CA ALA A 114 -5.54 1.63 -7.71
C ALA A 114 -4.77 0.67 -6.79
N THR A 115 -4.95 0.78 -5.47
CA THR A 115 -4.35 -0.14 -4.49
C THR A 115 -4.87 -1.56 -4.64
N GLN A 116 -6.18 -1.75 -4.88
CA GLN A 116 -6.74 -3.09 -5.12
C GLN A 116 -6.12 -3.76 -6.34
N ILE A 117 -5.88 -3.02 -7.43
CA ILE A 117 -5.18 -3.53 -8.62
C ILE A 117 -3.80 -4.05 -8.25
N ILE A 118 -2.99 -3.19 -7.61
CA ILE A 118 -1.60 -3.54 -7.27
C ILE A 118 -1.54 -4.73 -6.32
N ASN A 119 -2.40 -4.77 -5.31
CA ASN A 119 -2.49 -5.89 -4.37
C ASN A 119 -2.88 -7.20 -5.07
N GLU A 120 -3.81 -7.17 -6.03
CA GLU A 120 -4.20 -8.37 -6.76
C GLU A 120 -3.08 -8.84 -7.72
N ILE A 121 -2.34 -7.92 -8.37
CA ILE A 121 -1.15 -8.27 -9.16
C ILE A 121 -0.07 -8.90 -8.26
N GLU A 122 0.22 -8.33 -7.09
CA GLU A 122 1.16 -8.90 -6.13
C GLU A 122 0.74 -10.29 -5.66
N LYS A 123 -0.55 -10.49 -5.39
CA LYS A 123 -1.10 -11.78 -4.99
C LYS A 123 -0.95 -12.81 -6.11
N ASN A 124 -1.21 -12.43 -7.35
CA ASN A 124 -1.03 -13.28 -8.53
C ASN A 124 0.45 -13.63 -8.75
N LEU A 125 1.37 -12.69 -8.53
CA LEU A 125 2.82 -12.96 -8.51
C LEU A 125 3.21 -13.98 -7.45
N LYS A 126 2.73 -13.83 -6.21
CA LYS A 126 3.04 -14.72 -5.08
C LYS A 126 2.50 -16.13 -5.29
N ASN A 127 1.33 -16.25 -5.92
CA ASN A 127 0.65 -17.52 -6.18
C ASN A 127 1.05 -18.20 -7.50
N ASP A 128 2.03 -17.65 -8.23
CA ASP A 128 2.41 -18.14 -9.57
C ASP A 128 1.21 -18.24 -10.53
N HIS A 129 0.33 -17.23 -10.50
CA HIS A 129 -0.81 -17.10 -11.40
C HIS A 129 -0.69 -15.81 -12.21
N ILE A 130 0.44 -15.65 -12.92
CA ILE A 130 0.70 -14.45 -13.71
C ILE A 130 1.35 -14.77 -15.06
N SER A 131 1.12 -13.89 -16.02
CA SER A 131 1.75 -13.86 -17.33
C SER A 131 2.18 -12.44 -17.71
N LEU A 132 3.27 -12.36 -18.47
CA LEU A 132 3.82 -11.13 -19.03
C LEU A 132 3.94 -11.27 -20.53
N MET A 133 3.35 -10.32 -21.25
CA MET A 133 3.42 -10.24 -22.69
C MET A 133 4.02 -8.92 -23.14
N ASN A 134 5.01 -8.99 -24.02
CA ASN A 134 5.51 -7.82 -24.73
C ASN A 134 4.72 -7.65 -26.03
N VAL A 135 4.28 -6.43 -26.30
CA VAL A 135 3.56 -6.10 -27.53
C VAL A 135 4.33 -5.00 -28.24
N SER A 136 4.59 -5.19 -29.53
CA SER A 136 5.45 -4.30 -30.32
C SER A 136 4.91 -4.06 -31.72
N ILE A 137 5.28 -2.93 -32.30
CA ILE A 137 5.07 -2.65 -33.72
C ILE A 137 6.34 -3.04 -34.47
N ILE A 138 6.24 -4.07 -35.31
CA ILE A 138 7.40 -4.62 -36.06
C ILE A 138 7.55 -4.04 -37.47
N GLY A 139 6.54 -3.29 -37.92
CA GLY A 139 6.50 -2.72 -39.26
C GLY A 139 5.11 -2.24 -39.64
N TYR A 140 4.91 -2.03 -40.94
CA TYR A 140 3.63 -1.63 -41.52
C TYR A 140 3.31 -2.54 -42.70
N ASP A 141 2.03 -2.84 -42.89
CA ASP A 141 1.57 -3.62 -44.03
C ASP A 141 1.49 -2.77 -45.32
N ASP A 142 1.07 -3.38 -46.43
CA ASP A 142 0.94 -2.71 -47.72
C ASP A 142 -0.08 -1.54 -47.70
N LYS A 143 -0.95 -1.49 -46.69
CA LYS A 143 -1.94 -0.42 -46.49
C LYS A 143 -1.46 0.65 -45.50
N GLN A 144 -0.21 0.56 -45.04
CA GLN A 144 0.37 1.43 -44.01
C GLN A 144 -0.31 1.26 -42.64
N GLU A 145 -0.92 0.11 -42.37
CA GLU A 145 -1.44 -0.25 -41.05
C GLU A 145 -0.31 -0.89 -40.21
N PRO A 146 -0.16 -0.54 -38.93
CA PRO A 146 0.90 -1.08 -38.09
C PRO A 146 0.71 -2.59 -37.89
N ILE A 147 1.81 -3.34 -38.07
CA ILE A 147 1.86 -4.78 -37.78
C ILE A 147 2.22 -4.94 -36.31
N ILE A 148 1.24 -5.37 -35.51
CA ILE A 148 1.36 -5.56 -34.07
C ILE A 148 1.63 -7.02 -33.79
N GLU A 149 2.74 -7.30 -33.10
CA GLU A 149 3.16 -8.67 -32.77
C GLU A 149 3.25 -8.86 -31.24
N PRO A 150 2.61 -9.92 -30.71
CA PRO A 150 2.77 -10.32 -29.31
C PRO A 150 3.97 -11.25 -29.14
N GLU A 151 4.71 -11.05 -28.06
CA GLU A 151 5.72 -11.97 -27.55
C GLU A 151 5.38 -12.33 -26.11
N LEU A 152 5.04 -13.61 -25.87
CA LEU A 152 4.85 -14.11 -24.51
C LEU A 152 6.22 -14.31 -23.84
N LEU A 153 6.51 -13.49 -22.84
CA LEU A 153 7.78 -13.54 -22.10
C LEU A 153 7.72 -14.51 -20.94
N TYR A 154 6.57 -14.58 -20.29
CA TYR A 154 6.32 -15.47 -19.17
C TYR A 154 4.84 -15.83 -19.09
N ALA A 155 4.52 -17.08 -18.79
CA ALA A 155 3.20 -17.50 -18.36
C ALA A 155 3.31 -18.70 -17.43
N SER A 156 2.66 -18.59 -16.28
CA SER A 156 2.53 -19.72 -15.36
C SER A 156 1.54 -20.78 -15.86
N GLY A 157 1.58 -21.97 -15.27
CA GLY A 157 0.60 -23.02 -15.56
C GLY A 157 -0.84 -22.57 -15.28
N GLY A 158 -1.05 -21.78 -14.22
CA GLY A 158 -2.36 -21.19 -13.90
C GLY A 158 -2.88 -20.27 -15.02
N SER A 159 -1.98 -19.49 -15.63
CA SER A 159 -2.33 -18.59 -16.74
C SER A 159 -2.83 -19.35 -17.97
N PHE A 160 -2.20 -20.49 -18.31
CA PHE A 160 -2.68 -21.36 -19.39
C PHE A 160 -4.02 -22.03 -19.06
N GLU A 161 -4.20 -22.51 -17.82
CA GLU A 161 -5.45 -23.15 -17.42
C GLU A 161 -6.62 -22.17 -17.43
N GLN A 162 -6.42 -20.92 -16.98
CA GLN A 162 -7.44 -19.87 -17.01
C GLN A 162 -8.01 -19.64 -18.42
N GLU A 163 -7.17 -19.77 -19.45
CA GLU A 163 -7.57 -19.53 -20.85
C GLU A 163 -7.77 -20.79 -21.68
N LYS A 164 -7.64 -21.98 -21.06
CA LYS A 164 -7.73 -23.27 -21.76
C LYS A 164 -9.06 -23.46 -22.49
N GLY A 165 -10.16 -23.00 -21.90
CA GLY A 165 -11.47 -23.07 -22.56
C GLY A 165 -11.52 -22.30 -23.88
N TRP A 166 -10.67 -21.29 -24.08
CA TRP A 166 -10.54 -20.63 -25.38
C TRP A 166 -9.87 -21.56 -26.41
N TYR A 167 -8.78 -22.21 -26.00
CA TYR A 167 -8.03 -23.14 -26.85
C TYR A 167 -8.84 -24.38 -27.22
N ASP A 168 -9.51 -25.01 -26.24
CA ASP A 168 -10.29 -26.22 -26.44
C ASP A 168 -11.48 -26.01 -27.40
N ASN A 169 -11.95 -24.77 -27.54
CA ASN A 169 -13.05 -24.40 -28.44
C ASN A 169 -12.59 -24.03 -29.85
N LEU A 170 -11.28 -24.10 -30.16
CA LEU A 170 -10.79 -23.87 -31.51
C LEU A 170 -11.20 -25.01 -32.45
N THR A 171 -11.78 -24.65 -33.59
CA THR A 171 -12.20 -25.61 -34.63
C THR A 171 -11.45 -25.44 -35.95
N ASN A 172 -10.73 -24.34 -36.11
CA ASN A 172 -10.00 -24.01 -37.34
C ASN A 172 -8.57 -24.57 -37.29
N ASN A 173 -8.26 -25.54 -38.16
CA ASN A 173 -6.95 -26.21 -38.21
C ASN A 173 -5.76 -25.26 -38.44
N GLU A 174 -5.93 -24.20 -39.23
CA GLU A 174 -4.86 -23.21 -39.45
C GLU A 174 -4.57 -22.42 -38.17
N THR A 175 -5.63 -22.02 -37.45
CA THR A 175 -5.52 -21.30 -36.18
C THR A 175 -4.89 -22.18 -35.10
N ILE A 176 -5.33 -23.44 -35.01
CA ILE A 176 -4.73 -24.45 -34.12
C ILE A 176 -3.24 -24.62 -34.43
N GLY A 177 -2.87 -24.71 -35.71
CA GLY A 177 -1.47 -24.80 -36.14
C GLY A 177 -0.63 -23.59 -35.70
N LYS A 178 -1.16 -22.37 -35.86
CA LYS A 178 -0.49 -21.13 -35.42
C LYS A 178 -0.31 -21.09 -33.90
N VAL A 179 -1.33 -21.46 -33.13
CA VAL A 179 -1.26 -21.51 -31.66
C VAL A 179 -0.25 -22.55 -31.20
N ASN A 180 -0.28 -23.77 -31.75
CA ASN A 180 0.67 -24.82 -31.39
C ASN A 180 2.11 -24.40 -31.68
N LYS A 181 2.34 -23.69 -32.79
CA LYS A 181 3.65 -23.11 -33.10
C LYS A 181 4.05 -22.06 -32.06
N PHE A 182 3.17 -21.12 -31.72
CA PHE A 182 3.41 -20.09 -30.71
C PHE A 182 3.80 -20.70 -29.35
N VAL A 183 3.04 -21.69 -28.88
CA VAL A 183 3.30 -22.40 -27.63
C VAL A 183 4.63 -23.18 -27.69
N ALA A 184 4.91 -23.85 -28.80
CA ALA A 184 6.18 -24.56 -28.98
C ALA A 184 7.38 -23.60 -28.99
N ASP A 185 7.24 -22.42 -29.59
CA ASP A 185 8.29 -21.41 -29.63
C ASP A 185 8.52 -20.77 -28.25
N TYR A 186 7.47 -20.58 -27.45
CA TYR A 186 7.57 -20.24 -26.03
C TYR A 186 8.41 -21.28 -25.27
N PHE A 187 8.04 -22.56 -25.31
CA PHE A 187 8.75 -23.60 -24.54
C PHE A 187 10.19 -23.90 -25.01
N LYS A 188 10.62 -23.39 -26.18
CA LYS A 188 12.02 -23.49 -26.63
C LYS A 188 12.94 -22.46 -25.97
N LYS A 189 12.42 -21.31 -25.56
CA LYS A 189 13.22 -20.25 -24.92
C LYS A 189 13.46 -20.63 -23.45
N THR A 190 14.65 -20.33 -22.92
CA THR A 190 14.94 -20.48 -21.48
C THR A 190 14.25 -19.36 -20.70
N HIS A 191 12.92 -19.44 -20.58
CA HIS A 191 12.13 -18.47 -19.83
C HIS A 191 12.39 -18.66 -18.33
N GLN A 192 12.80 -17.58 -17.67
CA GLN A 192 13.06 -17.56 -16.24
C GLN A 192 12.12 -16.55 -15.59
N ALA A 193 11.75 -16.83 -14.34
CA ALA A 193 10.98 -15.89 -13.50
C ALA A 193 11.63 -14.49 -13.38
N ALA A 194 12.89 -14.34 -13.82
CA ALA A 194 13.56 -13.05 -13.97
C ALA A 194 12.84 -12.07 -14.92
N GLU A 195 12.07 -12.54 -15.91
CA GLU A 195 11.25 -11.68 -16.77
C GLU A 195 10.21 -10.87 -15.98
N LEU A 196 9.75 -11.41 -14.85
CA LEU A 196 8.79 -10.76 -13.96
C LEU A 196 9.44 -9.68 -13.07
N ASN A 197 10.77 -9.50 -13.09
CA ASN A 197 11.43 -8.46 -12.30
C ASN A 197 10.91 -7.07 -12.66
N SER A 198 10.64 -6.82 -13.94
CA SER A 198 10.07 -5.54 -14.38
C SER A 198 8.68 -5.26 -13.79
N ILE A 199 7.88 -6.30 -13.52
CA ILE A 199 6.60 -6.17 -12.82
C ILE A 199 6.83 -5.87 -11.34
N LYS A 200 7.76 -6.58 -10.68
CA LYS A 200 8.10 -6.36 -9.27
C LYS A 200 8.61 -4.94 -9.01
N ASP A 201 9.48 -4.47 -9.89
CA ASP A 201 10.03 -3.11 -9.83
C ASP A 201 8.92 -2.07 -10.08
N GLY A 202 8.04 -2.32 -11.05
CA GLY A 202 6.86 -1.50 -11.31
C GLY A 202 5.94 -1.39 -10.10
N ILE A 203 5.62 -2.50 -9.44
CA ILE A 203 4.81 -2.53 -8.21
C ILE A 203 5.45 -1.70 -7.10
N TYR A 204 6.77 -1.83 -6.89
CA TYR A 204 7.48 -1.05 -5.89
C TYR A 204 7.35 0.46 -6.16
N ILE A 205 7.54 0.88 -7.42
CA ILE A 205 7.42 2.28 -7.83
C ILE A 205 5.99 2.79 -7.62
N VAL A 206 4.98 2.05 -8.08
CA VAL A 206 3.57 2.45 -7.94
C VAL A 206 3.17 2.55 -6.47
N ASN A 207 3.63 1.64 -5.62
CA ASN A 207 3.35 1.71 -4.18
C ASN A 207 3.94 2.97 -3.53
N GLU A 208 5.12 3.43 -3.95
CA GLU A 208 5.69 4.70 -3.47
C GLU A 208 4.87 5.91 -3.95
N GLU A 209 4.35 5.88 -5.18
CA GLU A 209 3.45 6.93 -5.70
C GLU A 209 2.08 6.93 -4.99
N LEU A 210 1.51 5.75 -4.74
CA LEU A 210 0.28 5.61 -3.96
C LEU A 210 0.46 6.16 -2.54
N ARG A 211 1.61 5.91 -1.90
CA ARG A 211 1.95 6.54 -0.61
C ARG A 211 2.00 8.06 -0.70
N TYR A 212 2.42 8.62 -1.82
CA TYR A 212 2.38 10.07 -2.02
C TYR A 212 0.94 10.62 -2.03
N ARG A 213 -0.02 9.90 -2.64
CA ARG A 213 -1.45 10.28 -2.62
C ARG A 213 -2.04 10.32 -1.21
N ILE A 214 -1.50 9.53 -0.27
CA ILE A 214 -1.84 9.58 1.16
C ILE A 214 -1.08 10.71 1.85
N ASN A 215 0.25 10.74 1.70
CA ASN A 215 1.09 11.60 2.51
C ASN A 215 0.95 13.09 2.15
N TYR A 216 0.69 13.37 0.87
CA TYR A 216 0.53 14.73 0.38
C TYR A 216 -0.60 15.49 1.07
N PRO A 217 -1.86 15.05 1.04
CA PRO A 217 -2.94 15.77 1.71
C PRO A 217 -2.77 15.82 3.23
N VAL A 218 -2.23 14.77 3.86
CA VAL A 218 -1.96 14.75 5.30
C VAL A 218 -0.89 15.78 5.69
N TYR A 219 0.22 15.84 4.96
CA TYR A 219 1.27 16.85 5.14
C TYR A 219 0.66 18.27 5.08
N HIS A 220 -0.08 18.55 4.01
CA HIS A 220 -0.68 19.86 3.81
C HIS A 220 -1.67 20.19 4.94
N TYR A 221 -2.48 19.23 5.37
CA TYR A 221 -3.45 19.42 6.46
C TYR A 221 -2.77 19.69 7.82
N ILE A 222 -1.70 18.95 8.16
CA ILE A 222 -0.92 19.18 9.38
C ILE A 222 -0.37 20.61 9.40
N TYR A 223 0.17 21.07 8.26
CA TYR A 223 0.77 22.40 8.14
C TYR A 223 -0.25 23.53 8.10
N ASP A 224 -1.32 23.41 7.31
CA ASP A 224 -2.36 24.44 7.18
C ASP A 224 -3.08 24.70 8.50
N ASN A 225 -3.19 23.67 9.34
CA ASN A 225 -3.84 23.77 10.64
C ASN A 225 -2.87 23.91 11.81
N GLU A 226 -1.55 23.97 11.54
CA GLU A 226 -0.50 24.09 12.56
C GLU A 226 -0.62 23.03 13.67
N LEU A 227 -0.99 21.79 13.31
CA LEU A 227 -1.41 20.78 14.30
C LEU A 227 -0.30 20.46 15.31
N LEU A 228 0.95 20.36 14.84
CA LEU A 228 2.09 20.09 15.73
C LEU A 228 2.35 21.27 16.68
N ASP A 229 2.24 22.51 16.21
CA ASP A 229 2.49 23.69 17.05
C ASP A 229 1.36 23.90 18.09
N LYS A 230 0.17 23.37 17.82
CA LYS A 230 -0.96 23.33 18.76
C LYS A 230 -0.92 22.13 19.72
N GLY A 231 0.07 21.24 19.59
CA GLY A 231 0.27 20.11 20.49
C GLY A 231 -0.64 18.91 20.21
N TYR A 232 -1.20 18.78 18.99
CA TYR A 232 -1.97 17.60 18.62
C TYR A 232 -1.07 16.38 18.50
N ASN A 233 -1.45 15.28 19.17
CA ASN A 233 -0.74 14.00 19.10
C ASN A 233 -1.20 13.17 17.90
N VAL A 234 -0.55 12.02 17.64
CA VAL A 234 -0.86 11.15 16.49
C VAL A 234 -2.31 10.67 16.47
N VAL A 235 -2.89 10.32 17.61
CA VAL A 235 -4.29 9.87 17.70
C VAL A 235 -5.22 10.96 17.15
N GLU A 236 -5.03 12.16 17.66
CA GLU A 236 -5.89 13.29 17.33
C GLU A 236 -5.70 13.71 15.88
N ILE A 237 -4.46 13.67 15.37
CA ILE A 237 -4.17 13.94 13.95
C ILE A 237 -4.87 12.89 13.07
N ILE A 238 -4.78 11.60 13.41
CA ILE A 238 -5.45 10.52 12.68
C ILE A 238 -6.96 10.76 12.63
N ASP A 239 -7.58 11.11 13.75
CA ASP A 239 -9.03 11.35 13.81
C ASP A 239 -9.45 12.55 12.95
N LEU A 240 -8.67 13.63 12.96
CA LEU A 240 -8.90 14.79 12.12
C LEU A 240 -8.75 14.46 10.63
N VAL A 241 -7.69 13.74 10.26
CA VAL A 241 -7.43 13.33 8.87
C VAL A 241 -8.53 12.38 8.36
N LYS A 242 -8.92 11.39 9.16
CA LYS A 242 -10.03 10.48 8.82
C LYS A 242 -11.31 11.27 8.53
N ARG A 243 -11.65 12.22 9.40
CA ARG A 243 -12.87 13.03 9.28
C ARG A 243 -12.84 13.97 8.08
N ASP A 244 -11.74 14.68 7.88
CA ASP A 244 -11.70 15.84 6.98
C ASP A 244 -11.12 15.53 5.59
N ILE A 245 -10.32 14.47 5.46
CA ILE A 245 -9.60 14.15 4.22
C ILE A 245 -10.03 12.79 3.65
N PHE A 246 -10.04 11.74 4.47
CA PHE A 246 -10.22 10.36 3.98
C PHE A 246 -11.66 9.85 4.07
N ASN A 247 -12.61 10.68 4.51
CA ASN A 247 -14.03 10.40 4.41
C ASN A 247 -14.59 10.74 3.01
N THR A 248 -13.94 10.24 1.97
CA THR A 248 -14.28 10.48 0.56
C THR A 248 -14.25 9.16 -0.23
N GLU A 249 -14.94 9.09 -1.37
CA GLU A 249 -14.93 7.88 -2.21
C GLU A 249 -13.51 7.54 -2.72
N GLU A 250 -12.65 8.56 -2.86
CA GLU A 250 -11.22 8.44 -3.20
C GLU A 250 -10.48 7.46 -2.28
N PHE A 251 -10.66 7.60 -0.96
CA PHE A 251 -9.95 6.83 0.07
C PHE A 251 -10.86 5.81 0.76
N LYS A 252 -11.94 5.40 0.10
CA LYS A 252 -12.88 4.45 0.66
C LYS A 252 -12.18 3.15 1.06
N ASP A 253 -12.53 2.66 2.25
CA ASP A 253 -11.94 1.48 2.90
C ASP A 253 -10.46 1.63 3.30
N TYR A 254 -9.82 2.78 3.04
CA TYR A 254 -8.46 3.04 3.53
C TYR A 254 -8.45 3.33 5.03
N LYS A 255 -7.52 2.68 5.74
CA LYS A 255 -7.32 2.87 7.18
C LYS A 255 -6.09 3.74 7.41
N VAL A 256 -6.30 4.97 7.89
CA VAL A 256 -5.21 5.84 8.33
C VAL A 256 -4.50 5.20 9.52
N SER A 257 -3.18 5.14 9.42
CA SER A 257 -2.24 4.53 10.37
C SER A 257 -1.31 5.58 10.99
N ASP A 258 -0.55 5.17 12.01
CA ASP A 258 0.56 5.99 12.52
C ASP A 258 1.58 6.29 11.42
N ALA A 259 1.87 5.26 10.61
CA ALA A 259 2.87 5.33 9.55
C ALA A 259 2.53 6.41 8.52
N ASP A 260 1.24 6.67 8.27
CA ASP A 260 0.80 7.74 7.37
C ASP A 260 1.14 9.11 7.94
N VAL A 261 0.84 9.35 9.22
CA VAL A 261 1.17 10.63 9.88
C VAL A 261 2.68 10.85 9.88
N TRP A 262 3.46 9.84 10.27
CA TRP A 262 4.92 9.92 10.29
C TRP A 262 5.51 10.12 8.89
N GLY A 263 5.04 9.35 7.92
CA GLY A 263 5.44 9.46 6.51
C GLY A 263 5.11 10.81 5.89
N SER A 264 4.10 11.49 6.44
CA SER A 264 3.64 12.81 6.02
C SER A 264 4.34 13.97 6.70
N LEU A 265 5.29 13.76 7.61
CA LEU A 265 6.00 14.88 8.26
C LEU A 265 6.98 15.60 7.32
N THR A 266 7.17 15.08 6.11
CA THR A 266 7.97 15.70 5.05
C THR A 266 7.47 15.23 3.69
N LEU A 267 7.66 16.04 2.65
CA LEU A 267 7.41 15.64 1.27
C LEU A 267 8.71 15.50 0.49
N ARG A 268 8.89 14.32 -0.12
CA ARG A 268 10.05 14.03 -0.98
C ARG A 268 10.02 14.79 -2.31
N TRP A 269 8.82 15.17 -2.80
CA TRP A 269 8.62 15.75 -4.14
C TRP A 269 7.52 16.84 -4.17
N GLY A 270 7.59 17.75 -5.15
CA GLY A 270 6.40 18.41 -5.69
C GLY A 270 6.12 19.85 -5.26
N LYS A 271 6.08 20.19 -3.97
CA LYS A 271 5.83 21.56 -3.44
C LYS A 271 6.01 21.54 -1.92
N ARG A 272 7.13 22.06 -1.39
CA ARG A 272 7.33 22.18 0.06
C ARG A 272 6.77 23.50 0.57
N ARG A 273 6.29 23.49 1.82
CA ARG A 273 5.86 24.71 2.52
C ARG A 273 6.99 25.39 3.27
N THR A 274 8.08 24.68 3.52
CA THR A 274 9.23 25.18 4.26
C THR A 274 10.41 25.46 3.33
N SER A 275 11.32 26.31 3.79
CA SER A 275 12.63 26.50 3.16
C SER A 275 13.65 25.43 3.56
N LEU A 276 13.25 24.45 4.38
CA LEU A 276 14.14 23.40 4.86
C LEU A 276 14.35 22.32 3.78
N ASN A 277 15.47 21.61 3.89
CA ASN A 277 15.63 20.37 3.13
C ASN A 277 14.78 19.24 3.77
N ILE A 278 14.55 18.17 3.00
CA ILE A 278 13.69 17.04 3.41
C ILE A 278 14.09 16.48 4.78
N VAL A 279 15.40 16.33 5.00
CA VAL A 279 15.96 15.67 6.18
C VAL A 279 15.77 16.54 7.42
N ASP A 280 16.07 17.84 7.31
CA ASP A 280 15.90 18.76 8.42
C ASP A 280 14.43 18.99 8.77
N GLU A 281 13.55 19.10 7.76
CA GLU A 281 12.11 19.23 7.96
C GLU A 281 11.54 18.00 8.67
N TYR A 282 11.85 16.82 8.15
CA TYR A 282 11.43 15.56 8.77
C TYR A 282 11.88 15.49 10.22
N ARG A 283 13.18 15.74 10.49
CA ARG A 283 13.76 15.71 11.82
C ARG A 283 13.05 16.66 12.79
N ILE A 284 12.91 17.93 12.41
CA ILE A 284 12.30 18.94 13.29
C ILE A 284 10.85 18.56 13.62
N ASN A 285 10.08 18.16 12.62
CA ASN A 285 8.69 17.76 12.84
C ASN A 285 8.57 16.46 13.62
N SER A 286 9.45 15.49 13.35
CA SER A 286 9.45 14.22 14.07
C SER A 286 9.83 14.40 15.54
N ASP A 287 10.77 15.30 15.83
CA ASP A 287 11.18 15.62 17.19
C ASP A 287 10.03 16.30 17.96
N LYS A 288 9.33 17.25 17.30
CA LYS A 288 8.12 17.88 17.85
C LYS A 288 7.03 16.84 18.17
N LEU A 289 6.68 16.00 17.19
CA LEU A 289 5.63 15.00 17.37
C LEU A 289 6.00 13.95 18.42
N THR A 290 7.26 13.50 18.43
CA THR A 290 7.80 12.61 19.46
C THR A 290 7.59 13.19 20.85
N LYS A 291 7.93 14.47 21.05
CA LYS A 291 7.75 15.13 22.34
C LYS A 291 6.28 15.22 22.74
N ILE A 292 5.40 15.60 21.82
CA ILE A 292 3.95 15.66 22.06
C ILE A 292 3.39 14.29 22.49
N GLN A 293 3.79 13.22 21.81
CA GLN A 293 3.33 11.86 22.15
C GLN A 293 3.83 11.38 23.51
N GLN A 294 5.10 11.65 23.84
CA GLN A 294 5.64 11.33 25.15
C GLN A 294 4.95 12.14 26.25
N ASP A 295 4.75 13.43 26.03
CA ASP A 295 4.05 14.30 26.97
C ASP A 295 2.61 13.82 27.16
N HIS A 296 1.91 13.45 26.08
CA HIS A 296 0.57 12.86 26.15
C HIS A 296 0.56 11.55 26.97
N PHE A 297 1.50 10.63 26.69
CA PHE A 297 1.59 9.36 27.41
C PHE A 297 1.82 9.61 28.90
N PHE A 298 2.91 10.31 29.24
CA PHE A 298 3.29 10.51 30.63
C PHE A 298 2.26 11.35 31.39
N PHE A 299 1.66 12.38 30.77
CA PHE A 299 0.61 13.16 31.42
C PHE A 299 -0.57 12.30 31.91
N ASN A 300 -0.92 11.24 31.18
CA ASN A 300 -2.03 10.35 31.51
C ASN A 300 -1.64 9.18 32.45
N VAL A 301 -0.34 8.89 32.62
CA VAL A 301 0.15 7.86 33.55
C VAL A 301 0.37 8.47 34.94
N LYS A 302 -0.32 7.93 35.96
CA LYS A 302 -0.12 8.37 37.35
C LYS A 302 1.21 7.85 37.93
N ASP A 303 1.71 8.50 38.97
CA ASP A 303 3.00 8.16 39.60
C ASP A 303 3.12 6.69 40.05
N ASN A 304 2.05 6.10 40.59
CA ASN A 304 2.02 4.68 40.96
C ASN A 304 2.01 3.77 39.74
N GLU A 305 1.27 4.14 38.69
CA GLU A 305 1.19 3.41 37.42
C GLU A 305 2.51 3.49 36.64
N LEU A 306 3.28 4.58 36.77
CA LEU A 306 4.56 4.78 36.08
C LEU A 306 5.65 3.82 36.59
N LEU A 307 5.66 3.54 37.91
CA LEU A 307 6.56 2.54 38.48
C LEU A 307 6.20 1.11 38.06
N GLU A 308 4.91 0.83 37.91
CA GLU A 308 4.41 -0.45 37.40
C GLU A 308 4.70 -0.61 35.90
N PHE A 309 4.53 0.47 35.14
CA PHE A 309 4.88 0.54 33.72
C PHE A 309 6.35 0.20 33.49
N LYS A 310 7.26 0.83 34.24
CA LYS A 310 8.69 0.54 34.11
C LYS A 310 8.99 -0.94 34.31
N LYS A 311 8.41 -1.56 35.34
CA LYS A 311 8.59 -3.00 35.61
C LYS A 311 8.05 -3.83 34.45
N ALA A 312 6.83 -3.54 33.99
CA ALA A 312 6.21 -4.24 32.87
C ALA A 312 7.03 -4.12 31.58
N TYR A 313 7.60 -2.94 31.31
CA TYR A 313 8.49 -2.69 30.18
C TYR A 313 9.78 -3.51 30.27
N GLU A 314 10.39 -3.60 31.45
CA GLU A 314 11.61 -4.39 31.70
C GLU A 314 11.37 -5.90 31.68
N SER A 315 10.17 -6.35 32.06
CA SER A 315 9.79 -7.78 32.09
C SER A 315 9.06 -8.26 30.83
N GLU A 316 8.94 -7.43 29.80
CA GLU A 316 8.21 -7.74 28.56
C GLU A 316 6.76 -8.22 28.80
N SER A 317 6.09 -7.62 29.78
CA SER A 317 4.71 -7.94 30.19
C SER A 317 3.81 -6.70 30.07
N LEU A 318 3.87 -6.04 28.92
CA LEU A 318 3.24 -4.75 28.68
C LEU A 318 1.74 -4.89 28.44
N SER A 319 1.28 -6.00 27.85
CA SER A 319 -0.15 -6.16 27.52
C SER A 319 -1.05 -6.08 28.75
N GLU A 320 -0.71 -6.80 29.83
CA GLU A 320 -1.45 -6.75 31.10
C GLU A 320 -1.43 -5.35 31.72
N TRP A 321 -0.31 -4.62 31.63
CA TRP A 321 -0.26 -3.25 32.12
C TRP A 321 -1.17 -2.32 31.31
N ILE A 322 -1.14 -2.44 29.97
CA ILE A 322 -1.97 -1.63 29.07
C ILE A 322 -3.46 -1.88 29.33
N ASP A 323 -3.88 -3.13 29.47
CA ASP A 323 -5.26 -3.52 29.73
C ASP A 323 -5.81 -2.90 31.02
N ASN A 324 -4.95 -2.71 32.02
CA ASN A 324 -5.29 -2.08 33.29
C ASN A 324 -5.06 -0.55 33.32
N SER A 325 -4.60 0.02 32.21
CA SER A 325 -4.28 1.46 32.08
C SER A 325 -5.39 2.23 31.37
N CYS A 326 -5.23 3.56 31.29
CA CYS A 326 -6.10 4.42 30.47
C CYS A 326 -5.94 4.19 28.95
N PHE A 327 -4.91 3.47 28.51
CA PHE A 327 -4.61 3.23 27.08
C PHE A 327 -5.25 1.97 26.51
N SER A 328 -6.02 1.20 27.30
CA SER A 328 -6.61 -0.07 26.85
C SER A 328 -7.43 0.09 25.55
N ASN A 329 -8.34 1.06 25.50
CA ASN A 329 -9.16 1.31 24.31
C ASN A 329 -8.30 1.75 23.10
N GLU A 330 -7.32 2.64 23.31
CA GLU A 330 -6.44 3.10 22.25
C GLU A 330 -5.57 1.95 21.70
N PHE A 331 -5.13 1.04 22.57
CA PHE A 331 -4.39 -0.14 22.17
C PHE A 331 -5.24 -1.12 21.36
N GLU A 332 -6.49 -1.37 21.75
CA GLU A 332 -7.42 -2.16 20.94
C GLU A 332 -7.62 -1.57 19.55
N ASP A 333 -7.79 -0.24 19.46
CA ASP A 333 -7.97 0.45 18.20
C ASP A 333 -6.69 0.44 17.35
N TYR A 334 -5.51 0.57 17.98
CA TYR A 334 -4.22 0.40 17.32
C TYR A 334 -4.07 -1.01 16.73
N ILE A 335 -4.46 -2.05 17.45
CA ILE A 335 -4.42 -3.43 16.94
C ILE A 335 -5.32 -3.60 15.71
N LYS A 336 -6.54 -3.07 15.76
CA LYS A 336 -7.48 -3.12 14.61
C LYS A 336 -7.00 -2.33 13.39
N GLN A 337 -6.16 -1.31 13.62
CA GLN A 337 -5.60 -0.47 12.56
C GLN A 337 -4.36 -1.11 11.93
N GLU A 338 -3.43 -1.63 12.74
CA GLU A 338 -2.09 -2.04 12.28
C GLU A 338 -1.93 -3.56 12.11
N PHE A 339 -2.72 -4.38 12.81
CA PHE A 339 -2.49 -5.83 12.91
C PHE A 339 -3.71 -6.72 12.61
N GLU A 340 -4.80 -6.19 12.05
CA GLU A 340 -6.03 -6.96 11.81
C GLU A 340 -5.78 -8.28 11.06
N ASP A 341 -4.82 -8.28 10.12
CA ASP A 341 -4.45 -9.45 9.30
C ASP A 341 -3.16 -10.15 9.74
N TYR A 342 -2.56 -9.75 10.87
CA TYR A 342 -1.27 -10.27 11.35
C TYR A 342 -1.41 -11.10 12.63
N TYR A 343 -0.99 -12.36 12.57
CA TYR A 343 -0.82 -13.20 13.77
C TYR A 343 0.50 -12.87 14.49
N LEU A 344 0.49 -11.82 15.32
CA LEU A 344 1.58 -11.50 16.24
C LEU A 344 1.18 -11.83 17.70
N PRO A 345 2.13 -12.25 18.56
CA PRO A 345 1.87 -12.33 19.99
C PRO A 345 1.48 -10.95 20.56
N ILE A 346 0.46 -10.91 21.43
CA ILE A 346 -0.07 -9.66 22.00
C ILE A 346 1.01 -8.82 22.69
N GLU A 347 1.98 -9.45 23.35
CA GLU A 347 3.09 -8.74 24.00
C GLU A 347 4.01 -8.01 23.00
N LYS A 348 4.18 -8.58 21.79
CA LYS A 348 4.92 -7.88 20.74
C LYS A 348 4.13 -6.69 20.22
N MET A 349 2.82 -6.83 20.04
CA MET A 349 1.96 -5.71 19.65
C MET A 349 1.97 -4.61 20.71
N ALA A 350 1.88 -4.96 21.99
CA ALA A 350 1.98 -4.04 23.13
C ALA A 350 3.31 -3.29 23.16
N SER A 351 4.42 -4.01 22.98
CA SER A 351 5.75 -3.40 22.87
C SER A 351 5.83 -2.44 21.68
N TRP A 352 5.32 -2.83 20.52
CA TRP A 352 5.30 -1.96 19.33
C TRP A 352 4.41 -0.75 19.51
N TYR A 353 3.25 -0.90 20.13
CA TYR A 353 2.36 0.20 20.48
C TYR A 353 3.12 1.25 21.31
N ILE A 354 3.72 0.86 22.42
CA ILE A 354 4.50 1.78 23.26
C ILE A 354 5.67 2.44 22.49
N GLN A 355 6.42 1.65 21.73
CA GLN A 355 7.62 2.13 21.02
C GLN A 355 7.30 3.00 19.80
N LYS A 356 6.22 2.73 19.07
CA LYS A 356 5.88 3.42 17.82
C LYS A 356 4.88 4.55 18.04
N ARG A 357 3.84 4.32 18.84
CA ARG A 357 2.79 5.29 19.15
C ARG A 357 3.24 6.35 20.13
N PHE A 358 4.04 5.99 21.14
CA PHE A 358 4.50 6.95 22.16
C PHE A 358 5.99 7.27 22.08
N ARG A 359 6.72 6.62 21.17
CA ARG A 359 8.17 6.85 20.97
C ARG A 359 8.97 6.62 22.25
N ILE A 360 8.52 5.69 23.09
CA ILE A 360 9.23 5.23 24.28
C ILE A 360 10.03 3.99 23.87
N GLU A 361 11.20 4.22 23.31
CA GLU A 361 12.01 3.16 22.68
C GLU A 361 12.87 2.37 23.69
N ASN A 362 13.10 2.93 24.87
CA ASN A 362 13.96 2.33 25.90
C ASN A 362 13.61 2.83 27.31
N THR A 363 14.22 2.21 28.31
CA THR A 363 14.01 2.54 29.72
C THR A 363 14.57 3.89 30.13
N SER A 364 15.54 4.47 29.41
CA SER A 364 16.12 5.77 29.81
C SER A 364 15.11 6.91 29.73
N ILE A 365 14.16 6.85 28.78
CA ILE A 365 13.06 7.82 28.70
C ILE A 365 12.16 7.72 29.93
N ILE A 366 11.89 6.49 30.39
CA ILE A 366 11.07 6.22 31.58
C ILE A 366 11.81 6.70 32.85
N ASP A 367 13.13 6.47 32.91
CA ASP A 367 13.97 6.90 34.03
C ASP A 367 14.03 8.42 34.16
N GLU A 368 14.18 9.13 33.04
CA GLU A 368 14.15 10.59 33.00
C GLU A 368 12.82 11.13 33.56
N GLU A 369 11.69 10.53 33.15
CA GLU A 369 10.39 10.94 33.67
C GLU A 369 10.21 10.63 35.17
N LEU A 370 10.69 9.47 35.62
CA LEU A 370 10.69 9.13 37.05
C LEU A 370 11.57 10.08 37.88
N GLU A 371 12.68 10.56 37.31
CA GLU A 371 13.53 11.59 37.91
C GLU A 371 12.80 12.93 37.99
N ASN A 372 12.22 13.37 36.87
CA ASN A 372 11.45 14.62 36.75
C ASN A 372 10.31 14.68 37.78
N ARG A 373 9.67 13.54 38.08
CA ARG A 373 8.61 13.42 39.09
C ARG A 373 9.09 13.14 40.51
N ASN A 374 10.40 13.07 40.75
CA ASN A 374 11.00 12.73 42.05
C ASN A 374 10.60 11.34 42.60
N LEU A 375 10.33 10.36 41.72
CA LEU A 375 9.86 9.02 42.10
C LEU A 375 11.00 8.01 42.28
N LEU A 376 12.16 8.21 41.65
CA LEU A 376 13.34 7.34 41.80
C LEU A 376 13.81 7.21 43.26
N ASN A 377 13.67 8.27 44.06
CA ASN A 377 14.15 8.34 45.43
C ASN A 377 13.15 7.82 46.48
N GLN A 378 11.86 7.63 46.13
CA GLN A 378 10.85 7.18 47.09
C GLN A 378 10.97 5.67 47.39
N ASN A 379 11.40 4.84 46.43
CA ASN A 379 11.60 3.40 46.65
C ASN A 379 12.81 3.09 47.56
N SER A 380 13.85 3.91 47.53
CA SER A 380 15.01 3.77 48.41
C SER A 380 14.74 4.27 49.84
N GLN A 381 13.76 5.16 50.04
CA GLN A 381 13.29 5.57 51.36
C GLN A 381 12.25 4.59 51.96
N LYS A 382 11.27 4.12 51.17
CA LYS A 382 10.28 3.12 51.64
C LYS A 382 10.94 1.80 52.06
N SER A 383 11.90 1.28 51.29
CA SER A 383 12.63 0.07 51.67
C SER A 383 13.48 0.23 52.93
N LYS A 384 14.04 1.43 53.16
CA LYS A 384 14.78 1.77 54.40
C LYS A 384 13.85 1.93 55.60
N GLU A 385 12.65 2.48 55.42
CA GLU A 385 11.65 2.59 56.49
C GLU A 385 11.05 1.24 56.87
N GLU A 386 10.76 0.36 55.89
CA GLU A 386 10.30 -1.01 56.14
C GLU A 386 11.37 -1.85 56.85
N GLN A 387 12.65 -1.71 56.47
CA GLN A 387 13.77 -2.33 57.20
C GLN A 387 13.91 -1.78 58.63
N LYS A 388 13.75 -0.46 58.83
CA LYS A 388 13.76 0.13 60.18
C LYS A 388 12.59 -0.39 61.02
N GLN A 389 11.39 -0.47 60.48
CA GLN A 389 10.21 -0.99 61.18
C GLN A 389 10.34 -2.49 61.51
N GLN A 390 10.93 -3.31 60.64
CA GLN A 390 11.24 -4.72 60.93
C GLN A 390 12.30 -4.88 62.03
N VAL A 391 13.33 -4.04 62.04
CA VAL A 391 14.37 -4.03 63.09
C VAL A 391 13.78 -3.57 64.44
N GLN A 392 12.85 -2.60 64.42
CA GLN A 392 12.17 -2.12 65.61
C GLN A 392 11.21 -3.18 66.18
N LYS A 393 10.41 -3.85 65.33
CA LYS A 393 9.54 -4.99 65.73
C LYS A 393 10.35 -6.13 66.36
N ARG A 394 11.52 -6.46 65.82
CA ARG A 394 12.43 -7.48 66.37
C ARG A 394 13.04 -7.11 67.73
N ARG A 395 13.21 -5.81 68.02
CA ARG A 395 13.71 -5.33 69.32
C ARG A 395 12.63 -5.34 70.40
N THR A 396 11.38 -5.02 70.07
CA THR A 396 10.25 -5.07 71.02
C THR A 396 9.79 -6.49 71.37
N MET A 397 10.12 -7.51 70.57
CA MET A 397 9.83 -8.93 70.91
C MET A 397 10.94 -9.61 71.73
N ARG A 398 12.03 -8.92 72.06
CA ARG A 398 13.18 -9.46 72.83
C ARG A 398 13.37 -8.78 74.19
N MET A 399 12.44 -7.91 74.61
CA MET A 399 12.23 -7.55 76.01
C MET A 399 11.00 -8.31 76.51
#